data_AF-A0A7C4VKA4-F1
#
_entry.id   AF-A0A7C4VKA4-F1
#
_cell.length_a   1.000
_cell.length_b   1.000
_cell.length_c   1.000
_cell.angle_alpha   90.00
_cell.angle_beta   90.00
_cell.angle_gamma   90.00
#
_symmetry.space_group_name_H-M   'P 1'
#
loop_
_entity.id
_entity.type
_entity.pdbx_description
1 polymer ?
#
loop_
_entity_poly.entity_id
_entity_poly.type
_entity_poly.pdbx_seq_one_letter_code
_entity_poly.pdbx_strand_id
1 'polypeptide(L)'
;MTYLKFIGCKNVEPYLINWDSELRIAGRSFRNSYLVKPSYIDESKWKLFELPKILIREVGIKLTAAFDANGEYGNLTGMYALYNLNSNYEPRFLLALLNSSLLDFYYKSLYGSTHMAGGYLNFHGSYIKNLPLIRAEATQQKTIAGYVSQLVLAAVELLVRTLTP
;
A
#
# COMPACT_ATOMS: atom_id res chain seq x y z
N MET A 1 -14.29 -6.62 -12.74
CA MET A 1 -13.33 -7.62 -13.26
C MET A 1 -13.60 -8.98 -12.63
N THR A 2 -13.47 -10.07 -13.38
CA THR A 2 -13.69 -11.43 -12.83
C THR A 2 -12.53 -11.91 -11.96
N TYR A 3 -11.36 -11.29 -12.08
CA TYR A 3 -10.15 -11.62 -11.33
C TYR A 3 -9.33 -10.37 -10.99
N LEU A 4 -8.51 -10.48 -9.95
CA LEU A 4 -7.57 -9.45 -9.47
C LEU A 4 -6.18 -10.05 -9.34
N LYS A 5 -5.14 -9.25 -9.53
CA LYS A 5 -3.76 -9.66 -9.25
C LYS A 5 -3.62 -9.93 -7.75
N PHE A 6 -3.19 -11.14 -7.40
CA PHE A 6 -3.04 -11.54 -6.01
C PHE A 6 -1.72 -11.03 -5.43
N ILE A 7 -1.81 -10.31 -4.32
CA ILE A 7 -0.66 -9.77 -3.58
C ILE A 7 -0.79 -10.02 -2.08
N GLY A 8 0.35 -9.99 -1.39
CA GLY A 8 0.44 -9.91 0.07
C GLY A 8 1.39 -8.80 0.51
N CYS A 9 1.64 -8.73 1.82
CA CYS A 9 2.48 -7.67 2.43
C CYS A 9 3.82 -7.47 1.72
N LYS A 10 4.47 -8.56 1.32
CA LYS A 10 5.80 -8.53 0.71
C LYS A 10 5.80 -7.87 -0.68
N ASN A 11 4.68 -7.93 -1.40
CA ASN A 11 4.52 -7.29 -2.70
C ASN A 11 4.32 -5.77 -2.57
N VAL A 12 4.00 -5.25 -1.38
CA VAL A 12 3.85 -3.81 -1.14
C VAL A 12 5.19 -3.26 -0.65
N GLU A 13 5.87 -2.57 -1.55
CA GLU A 13 7.11 -1.85 -1.29
C GLU A 13 6.79 -0.36 -1.10
N PRO A 14 7.74 0.46 -0.59
CA PRO A 14 7.52 1.90 -0.55
C PRO A 14 7.17 2.43 -1.95
N TYR A 15 5.99 3.03 -2.05
CA TYR A 15 5.41 3.63 -3.26
C TYR A 15 4.94 2.66 -4.36
N LEU A 16 5.38 1.39 -4.38
CA LEU A 16 5.19 0.49 -5.51
C LEU A 16 4.62 -0.88 -5.09
N ILE A 17 3.79 -1.45 -5.97
CA ILE A 17 3.32 -2.84 -5.87
C ILE A 17 4.17 -3.71 -6.79
N ASN A 18 5.03 -4.54 -6.21
CA ASN A 18 5.88 -5.50 -6.92
C ASN A 18 5.17 -6.86 -7.01
N TRP A 19 4.27 -6.99 -7.99
CA TRP A 19 3.48 -8.21 -8.21
C TRP A 19 4.31 -9.40 -8.68
N ASP A 20 5.43 -9.14 -9.37
CA ASP A 20 6.32 -10.20 -9.86
C ASP A 20 7.06 -10.90 -8.72
N SER A 21 7.18 -10.28 -7.53
CA SER A 21 7.85 -10.89 -6.39
C SER A 21 7.09 -12.11 -5.82
N GLU A 22 7.84 -13.16 -5.48
CA GLU A 22 7.27 -14.37 -4.88
C GLU A 22 6.63 -14.04 -3.51
N LEU A 23 5.36 -14.42 -3.40
CA LEU A 23 4.56 -14.38 -2.19
C LEU A 23 4.53 -15.75 -1.53
N ARG A 24 4.83 -15.82 -0.23
CA ARG A 24 4.70 -17.06 0.56
C ARG A 24 3.61 -16.90 1.61
N ILE A 25 2.60 -17.76 1.57
CA ILE A 25 1.47 -17.76 2.52
C ILE A 25 1.16 -19.20 2.90
N ALA A 26 1.05 -19.48 4.20
CA ALA A 26 0.67 -20.79 4.75
C ALA A 26 1.47 -21.96 4.14
N GLY A 27 2.79 -21.80 4.01
CA GLY A 27 3.69 -22.82 3.46
C GLY A 27 3.63 -22.99 1.93
N ARG A 28 2.87 -22.15 1.21
CA ARG A 28 2.76 -22.19 -0.25
C ARG A 28 3.40 -20.95 -0.88
N SER A 29 4.02 -21.14 -2.05
CA SER A 29 4.54 -20.07 -2.89
C SER A 29 3.56 -19.70 -4.00
N PHE A 30 3.42 -18.41 -4.25
CA PHE A 30 2.63 -17.84 -5.33
C PHE A 30 3.48 -16.82 -6.08
N ARG A 31 3.36 -16.83 -7.41
CA ARG A 31 3.94 -15.84 -8.31
C ARG A 31 2.95 -15.61 -9.45
N ASN A 32 2.79 -14.36 -9.87
CA ASN A 32 1.92 -13.97 -10.99
C ASN A 32 0.53 -14.63 -10.90
N SER A 33 0.01 -14.69 -9.67
CA SER A 33 -1.22 -15.40 -9.32
C SER A 33 -2.38 -14.42 -9.24
N TYR A 34 -3.59 -14.94 -9.36
CA TYR A 34 -4.81 -14.14 -9.39
C TYR A 34 -5.81 -14.60 -8.33
N LEU A 35 -6.51 -13.64 -7.72
CA LEU A 35 -7.72 -13.89 -6.95
C LEU A 35 -8.90 -13.93 -7.92
N VAL A 36 -9.63 -15.03 -7.92
CA VAL A 36 -10.90 -15.15 -8.64
C VAL A 36 -12.02 -14.88 -7.65
N LYS A 37 -13.00 -14.07 -8.04
CA LYS A 37 -14.16 -13.78 -7.20
C LYS A 37 -14.90 -15.07 -6.85
N PRO A 38 -15.01 -15.45 -5.55
CA PRO A 38 -15.82 -16.57 -5.16
C PRO A 38 -17.31 -16.25 -5.28
N SER A 39 -18.14 -17.25 -5.59
CA SER A 39 -19.60 -17.08 -5.76
C SER A 39 -20.31 -16.60 -4.50
N TYR A 40 -19.77 -16.90 -3.32
CA TYR A 40 -20.33 -16.50 -2.03
C TYR A 40 -19.94 -15.07 -1.58
N ILE A 41 -19.05 -14.39 -2.30
CA ILE A 41 -18.70 -13.00 -2.01
C ILE A 41 -19.65 -12.06 -2.74
N ASP A 42 -20.25 -11.14 -1.98
CA ASP A 42 -21.13 -10.12 -2.53
C ASP A 42 -20.42 -9.22 -3.57
N GLU A 43 -21.17 -8.80 -4.59
CA GLU A 43 -20.65 -7.96 -5.67
C GLU A 43 -20.16 -6.60 -5.19
N SER A 44 -20.87 -5.98 -4.24
CA SER A 44 -20.46 -4.68 -3.70
C SER A 44 -19.13 -4.78 -2.94
N LYS A 45 -18.91 -5.89 -2.21
CA LYS A 45 -17.65 -6.14 -1.50
C LYS A 45 -16.49 -6.38 -2.46
N TRP A 46 -16.72 -7.15 -3.52
CA TRP A 46 -15.69 -7.38 -4.54
C TRP A 46 -15.30 -6.09 -5.26
N LYS A 47 -16.29 -5.25 -5.60
CA LYS A 47 -16.06 -3.95 -6.24
C LYS A 47 -15.19 -2.99 -5.42
N LEU A 48 -15.09 -3.15 -4.11
CA LEU A 48 -14.16 -2.33 -3.30
C LEU A 48 -12.69 -2.57 -3.68
N PHE A 49 -12.34 -3.78 -4.10
CA PHE A 49 -11.00 -4.05 -4.63
C PHE A 49 -10.79 -3.43 -6.01
N GLU A 50 -11.84 -3.12 -6.76
CA GLU A 50 -11.75 -2.54 -8.09
C GLU A 50 -11.68 -1.00 -8.05
N LEU A 51 -11.72 -0.40 -6.86
CA LEU A 51 -11.55 1.03 -6.68
C LEU A 51 -10.06 1.42 -6.67
N PRO A 52 -9.72 2.63 -7.16
CA PRO A 52 -8.44 3.24 -6.86
C PRO A 52 -8.23 3.32 -5.35
N LYS A 53 -7.10 2.78 -4.86
CA LYS A 53 -6.86 2.63 -3.43
C LYS A 53 -5.38 2.64 -3.07
N ILE A 54 -5.06 3.20 -1.90
CA ILE A 54 -3.72 3.10 -1.31
C ILE A 54 -3.70 1.90 -0.39
N LEU A 55 -2.82 0.95 -0.68
CA LEU A 55 -2.59 -0.24 0.13
C LEU A 55 -1.52 0.07 1.17
N ILE A 56 -1.76 -0.32 2.41
CA ILE A 56 -0.86 -0.10 3.55
C ILE A 56 -0.58 -1.45 4.19
N ARG A 57 0.70 -1.75 4.41
CA ARG A 57 1.11 -2.97 5.12
C ARG A 57 0.67 -2.90 6.57
N GLU A 58 -0.02 -3.94 7.04
CA GLU A 58 -0.39 -4.08 8.44
C GLU A 58 0.82 -4.37 9.32
N VAL A 59 1.78 -5.18 8.86
CA VAL A 59 2.96 -5.52 9.65
C VAL A 59 4.26 -5.11 8.94
N GLY A 60 5.11 -4.39 9.66
CA GLY A 60 6.41 -3.95 9.16
C GLY A 60 7.26 -3.24 10.21
N ILE A 61 8.50 -2.94 9.85
CA ILE A 61 9.42 -2.13 10.68
C ILE A 61 9.22 -0.62 10.48
N LYS A 62 8.48 -0.24 9.43
CA LYS A 62 8.15 1.14 9.08
C LYS A 62 6.82 1.19 8.34
N LEU A 63 6.12 2.32 8.43
CA LEU A 63 4.92 2.56 7.65
C LEU A 63 5.27 2.45 6.16
N THR A 64 4.54 1.61 5.42
CA THR A 64 4.84 1.30 4.02
C THR A 64 3.53 1.17 3.27
N ALA A 65 3.43 1.92 2.17
CA ALA A 65 2.23 1.96 1.36
C ALA A 65 2.54 2.06 -0.13
N ALA A 66 1.61 1.59 -0.96
CA ALA A 66 1.67 1.70 -2.42
C ALA A 66 0.29 2.05 -2.98
N PHE A 67 0.25 2.74 -4.12
CA PHE A 67 -1.01 3.15 -4.74
C PHE A 67 -1.41 2.23 -5.89
N ASP A 68 -2.57 1.58 -5.74
CA ASP A 68 -3.26 0.88 -6.81
C ASP A 68 -4.22 1.85 -7.49
N ALA A 69 -3.74 2.53 -8.52
CA ALA A 69 -4.51 3.54 -9.24
C ALA A 69 -5.68 2.96 -10.05
N ASN A 70 -5.59 1.68 -10.43
CA ASN A 70 -6.52 1.04 -11.36
C ASN A 70 -7.47 0.04 -10.67
N GLY A 71 -7.26 -0.25 -9.39
CA GLY A 71 -8.06 -1.26 -8.68
C GLY A 71 -7.76 -2.68 -9.15
N GLU A 72 -6.52 -2.97 -9.56
CA GLU A 72 -6.16 -4.27 -10.14
C GLU A 72 -5.74 -5.31 -9.09
N TYR A 73 -5.44 -4.88 -7.87
CA TYR A 73 -4.82 -5.72 -6.85
C TYR A 73 -5.79 -6.10 -5.74
N GLY A 74 -5.75 -7.38 -5.35
CA GLY A 74 -6.51 -7.93 -4.23
C GLY A 74 -5.63 -8.73 -3.28
N ASN A 75 -6.03 -8.78 -2.01
CA ASN A 75 -5.32 -9.49 -0.96
C ASN A 75 -6.26 -10.21 0.00
N LEU A 76 -5.75 -11.22 0.70
CA LEU A 76 -6.51 -11.98 1.69
C LEU A 76 -6.38 -11.42 3.11
N THR A 77 -5.18 -11.01 3.51
CA THR A 77 -4.88 -10.56 4.89
C THR A 77 -3.62 -9.67 4.91
N GLY A 78 -3.34 -9.06 6.07
CA GLY A 78 -2.09 -8.35 6.36
C GLY A 78 -1.97 -6.95 5.75
N MET A 79 -3.04 -6.41 5.17
CA MET A 79 -3.01 -5.07 4.57
C MET A 79 -4.33 -4.34 4.80
N TYR A 80 -4.22 -3.02 4.93
CA TYR A 80 -5.34 -2.10 4.90
C TYR A 80 -5.41 -1.41 3.54
N ALA A 81 -6.61 -0.97 3.16
CA ALA A 81 -6.82 -0.19 1.95
C ALA A 81 -7.51 1.13 2.29
N LEU A 82 -6.94 2.24 1.84
CA LEU A 82 -7.60 3.54 1.78
C LEU A 82 -8.21 3.72 0.39
N TYR A 83 -9.53 3.71 0.33
CA TYR A 83 -10.32 3.92 -0.89
C TYR A 83 -11.32 5.06 -0.65
N ASN A 84 -12.05 5.49 -1.69
CA ASN A 84 -12.93 6.66 -1.64
C ASN A 84 -12.21 7.91 -1.09
N LEU A 85 -11.01 8.16 -1.62
CA LEU A 85 -10.17 9.26 -1.19
C LEU A 85 -10.91 10.59 -1.40
N ASN A 86 -10.81 11.48 -0.42
CA ASN A 86 -11.40 12.81 -0.51
C ASN A 86 -10.78 13.57 -1.68
N SER A 87 -11.61 14.13 -2.57
CA SER A 87 -11.20 14.83 -3.79
C SER A 87 -10.33 16.06 -3.56
N ASN A 88 -10.30 16.59 -2.34
CA ASN A 88 -9.39 17.67 -1.94
C ASN A 88 -7.93 17.22 -1.78
N TYR A 89 -7.68 15.91 -1.79
CA TYR A 89 -6.35 15.33 -1.64
C TYR A 89 -5.94 14.55 -2.90
N GLU A 90 -4.78 14.88 -3.43
CA GLU A 90 -4.18 14.10 -4.50
C GLU A 90 -3.67 12.75 -3.93
N PRO A 91 -4.00 11.60 -4.55
CA PRO A 91 -3.66 10.28 -4.00
C PRO A 91 -2.17 10.03 -3.77
N ARG A 92 -1.29 10.49 -4.67
CA ARG A 92 0.16 10.35 -4.53
C ARG A 92 0.73 11.28 -3.45
N PHE A 93 0.10 12.42 -3.17
CA PHE A 93 0.42 13.23 -2.00
C PHE A 93 0.16 12.45 -0.70
N LEU A 94 -1.01 11.79 -0.58
CA LEU A 94 -1.29 10.93 0.58
C LEU A 94 -0.30 9.75 0.66
N LEU A 95 0.04 9.16 -0.48
CA LEU A 95 1.07 8.12 -0.58
C LEU A 95 2.44 8.61 -0.08
N ALA A 96 2.79 9.87 -0.37
CA ALA A 96 4.02 10.51 0.12
C ALA A 96 4.05 10.56 1.64
N LEU A 97 2.96 11.02 2.25
CA LEU A 97 2.86 11.12 3.70
C LEU A 97 2.97 9.75 4.36
N LEU A 98 2.24 8.75 3.86
CA LEU A 98 2.25 7.39 4.41
C LEU A 98 3.59 6.67 4.29
N ASN A 99 4.48 7.09 3.39
CA ASN A 99 5.84 6.56 3.29
C ASN A 99 6.89 7.51 3.89
N SER A 100 6.48 8.62 4.49
CA SER A 100 7.39 9.63 5.04
C SER A 100 7.98 9.20 6.38
N SER A 101 9.22 9.62 6.63
CA SER A 101 9.84 9.47 7.96
C SER A 101 9.07 10.22 9.05
N LEU A 102 8.37 11.31 8.70
CA LEU A 102 7.58 12.10 9.64
C LEU A 102 6.39 11.31 10.20
N LEU A 103 5.56 10.70 9.33
CA LEU A 103 4.44 9.90 9.80
C LEU A 103 4.90 8.60 10.46
N ASP A 104 5.98 7.99 9.97
CA ASP A 104 6.58 6.84 10.63
C ASP A 104 7.06 7.17 12.05
N PHE A 105 7.76 8.31 12.22
CA PHE A 105 8.16 8.83 13.52
C PHE A 105 6.96 9.09 14.44
N TYR A 106 5.91 9.74 13.93
CA TYR A 106 4.72 10.04 14.72
C TYR A 106 4.01 8.75 15.17
N TYR A 107 3.85 7.79 14.26
CA TYR A 107 3.28 6.48 14.57
C TYR A 107 4.09 5.77 15.67
N LYS A 108 5.41 5.70 15.51
CA LYS A 108 6.31 5.06 16.48
C LYS A 108 6.33 5.78 17.82
N SER A 109 6.16 7.10 17.83
CA SER A 109 6.11 7.88 19.07
C SER A 109 4.85 7.59 19.87
N LEU A 110 3.71 7.41 19.20
CA LEU A 110 2.44 7.12 19.87
C LEU A 110 2.27 5.63 20.22
N TYR A 111 2.70 4.75 19.33
CA TYR A 111 2.35 3.33 19.37
C TYR A 111 3.56 2.40 19.39
N GLY A 112 4.80 2.90 19.45
CA GLY A 112 6.01 2.08 19.40
C GLY A 112 6.17 1.09 20.56
N SER A 113 5.47 1.31 21.68
CA SER A 113 5.45 0.37 22.81
C SER A 113 4.72 -0.95 22.48
N THR A 114 3.92 -0.99 21.41
CA THR A 114 3.21 -2.21 20.96
C THR A 114 4.04 -3.07 20.00
N HIS A 115 5.35 -2.84 19.92
CA HIS A 115 6.22 -3.58 19.03
C HIS A 115 6.25 -5.08 19.33
N MET A 116 6.43 -5.84 18.27
CA MET A 116 6.72 -7.26 18.26
C MET A 116 8.23 -7.48 18.21
N ALA A 117 8.65 -8.75 18.35
CA ALA A 117 10.05 -9.15 18.23
C ALA A 117 10.68 -8.63 16.92
N GLY A 118 11.94 -8.21 17.00
CA GLY A 118 12.69 -7.67 15.84
C GLY A 118 12.31 -6.25 15.43
N GLY A 119 11.60 -5.50 16.29
CA GLY A 119 11.23 -4.10 16.01
C GLY A 119 10.08 -3.94 15.03
N TYR A 120 9.34 -5.02 14.76
CA TYR A 120 8.14 -4.97 13.93
C TYR A 120 7.00 -4.30 14.69
N LEU A 121 6.18 -3.55 13.98
CA LEU A 121 4.96 -2.93 14.48
C LEU A 121 3.76 -3.44 13.69
N ASN A 122 2.61 -3.49 14.36
CA ASN A 122 1.32 -3.64 13.71
C ASN A 122 0.73 -2.25 13.44
N PHE A 123 0.79 -1.81 12.19
CA PHE A 123 0.21 -0.57 11.67
C PHE A 123 -1.31 -0.67 11.56
N HIS A 124 -1.99 -0.80 12.70
CA HIS A 124 -3.44 -0.93 12.77
C HIS A 124 -4.15 0.22 12.05
N GLY A 125 -5.17 -0.11 11.26
CA GLY A 125 -5.99 0.88 10.55
C GLY A 125 -6.67 1.89 11.49
N SER A 126 -7.01 1.47 12.71
CA SER A 126 -7.55 2.37 13.76
C SER A 126 -6.52 3.40 14.23
N TYR A 127 -5.22 3.06 14.21
CA TYR A 127 -4.15 3.97 14.62
C TYR A 127 -3.74 4.90 13.48
N ILE A 128 -3.70 4.39 12.25
CA ILE A 128 -3.44 5.18 11.04
C ILE A 128 -4.46 6.31 10.89
N LYS A 129 -5.74 6.06 11.21
CA LYS A 129 -6.81 7.07 11.18
C LYS A 129 -6.56 8.27 12.11
N ASN A 130 -5.74 8.11 13.14
CA ASN A 130 -5.42 9.16 14.10
C ASN A 130 -4.10 9.89 13.76
N LEU A 131 -3.43 9.52 12.68
CA LEU A 131 -2.22 10.22 12.26
C LEU A 131 -2.58 11.63 11.76
N PRO A 132 -1.73 12.63 12.04
CA PRO A 132 -1.98 14.01 11.62
C PRO A 132 -1.91 14.08 10.09
N LEU A 133 -2.96 14.61 9.49
CA LEU A 133 -2.99 14.95 8.07
C LEU A 133 -2.79 16.45 7.92
N ILE A 134 -1.65 16.85 7.37
CA ILE A 134 -1.35 18.26 7.10
C ILE A 134 -2.19 18.69 5.89
N ARG A 135 -2.95 19.78 6.06
CA ARG A 135 -3.62 20.44 4.93
C ARG A 135 -2.55 21.11 4.07
N ALA A 136 -2.50 20.73 2.81
CA ALA A 136 -1.61 21.31 1.81
C ALA A 136 -2.44 21.92 0.67
N GLU A 137 -1.99 23.05 0.14
CA GLU A 137 -2.61 23.68 -1.02
C GLU A 137 -2.47 22.78 -2.25
N ALA A 138 -3.40 22.89 -3.20
CA ALA A 138 -3.42 22.05 -4.39
C ALA A 138 -2.09 22.09 -5.18
N THR A 139 -1.42 23.26 -5.21
CA THR A 139 -0.10 23.43 -5.83
C THR A 139 0.99 22.64 -5.11
N GLN A 140 1.01 22.66 -3.77
CA GLN A 140 1.96 21.90 -2.96
C GLN A 140 1.75 20.39 -3.12
N GLN A 141 0.49 19.96 -3.08
CA GLN A 141 0.13 18.56 -3.30
C GLN A 141 0.60 18.09 -4.68
N LYS A 142 0.37 18.89 -5.73
CA LYS A 142 0.82 18.59 -7.09
C LYS A 142 2.34 18.47 -7.21
N THR A 143 3.09 19.36 -6.55
CA THR A 143 4.56 19.29 -6.53
C THR A 143 5.04 17.99 -5.89
N ILE A 144 4.51 17.64 -4.71
CA ILE A 144 4.87 16.41 -3.99
C ILE A 144 4.48 15.16 -4.80
N ALA A 145 3.28 15.15 -5.39
CA ALA A 145 2.80 14.09 -6.26
C ALA A 145 3.71 13.86 -7.48
N GLY A 146 4.28 14.95 -8.02
CA GLY A 146 5.28 14.91 -9.08
C GLY A 146 6.54 14.16 -8.64
N TYR A 147 7.09 14.45 -7.46
CA TYR A 147 8.24 13.72 -6.92
C TYR A 147 7.93 12.25 -6.66
N VAL A 148 6.75 11.94 -6.12
CA VAL A 148 6.33 10.55 -5.95
C VAL A 148 6.25 9.81 -7.28
N SER A 149 5.74 10.45 -8.34
CA SER A 149 5.72 9.85 -9.67
C SER A 149 7.12 9.50 -10.17
N GLN A 150 8.10 10.38 -9.94
CA GLN A 150 9.51 10.11 -10.28
C GLN A 150 10.09 8.96 -9.45
N LEU A 151 9.80 8.91 -8.15
CA LEU A 151 10.24 7.82 -7.26
C LEU A 151 9.68 6.46 -7.71
N VAL A 152 8.40 6.40 -8.08
CA VAL A 152 7.78 5.17 -8.58
C VAL A 152 8.44 4.71 -9.88
N LEU A 153 8.67 5.63 -10.83
CA LEU A 153 9.35 5.30 -12.09
C LEU A 153 10.76 4.75 -11.84
N ALA A 154 11.55 5.43 -11.00
CA ALA A 154 12.88 4.97 -10.63
C ALA A 154 12.86 3.59 -9.94
N ALA A 155 11.91 3.35 -9.05
CA ALA A 155 11.75 2.05 -8.39
C ALA A 155 11.42 0.93 -9.39
N VAL A 156 10.53 1.18 -10.36
CA VAL A 156 10.21 0.23 -11.42
C VAL A 156 11.44 -0.07 -12.28
N GLU A 157 12.20 0.95 -12.68
CA GLU A 157 13.43 0.77 -13.46
C GLU A 157 14.46 -0.08 -12.71
N LEU A 158 14.63 0.15 -11.40
CA LEU A 158 15.52 -0.65 -10.56
C LEU A 158 15.08 -2.11 -10.50
N LEU A 159 13.77 -2.38 -10.32
CA LEU A 159 13.25 -3.75 -10.33
C LEU A 159 13.52 -4.45 -11.66
N VAL A 160 13.27 -3.78 -12.79
CA VAL A 160 13.55 -4.34 -14.13
C VAL A 160 15.03 -4.68 -14.27
N ARG A 161 15.95 -3.79 -13.86
CA ARG A 161 17.40 -4.05 -13.92
C ARG A 161 17.83 -5.24 -13.06
N THR A 162 17.20 -5.46 -11.91
CA THR A 162 17.53 -6.64 -11.06
C THR A 162 17.01 -7.96 -11.61
N LEU A 163 16.06 -7.92 -12.56
CA LEU A 163 15.46 -9.10 -13.19
C LEU A 163 16.12 -9.47 -14.52
N THR A 164 16.87 -8.54 -15.14
CA THR A 164 17.68 -8.77 -16.34
C THR A 164 19.15 -9.04 -15.93
N PRO A 165 19.71 -10.22 -16.21
CA PRO A 165 21.11 -10.55 -15.91
C PRO A 165 22.11 -9.72 -16.73
#